data_AF-A0A374EGU1-F1
#
_entry.id   AF-A0A374EGU1-F1
#
_cell.length_a   1.000
_cell.length_b   1.000
_cell.length_c   1.000
_cell.angle_alpha   90.00
_cell.angle_beta   90.00
_cell.angle_gamma   90.00
#
_symmetry.space_group_name_H-M   'P 1'
#
loop_
_entity.id
_entity.type
_entity.pdbx_description
1 polymer ?
#
loop_
_entity_poly.entity_id
_entity_poly.type
_entity_poly.pdbx_seq_one_letter_code
_entity_poly.pdbx_strand_id
1 'polypeptide(L)'
;MRKEDQNNFCIFTTALDYIEHNLCSEFTQEDIAAVCYCSLSALQKLWRYATHTSLKEYISKRRLTNAGIDLLNTDMTVMDIAMKYQYNSHEVFTRAFTKQWGVAPSVFKKEWNKSCGLFPKLNRDYLKGAYYMGNKKFDVTELFDYLNERTGTYVLCFDIVGLMRINDEISREAGDKVILESLKRINAAAGEDMPVLRIGGDEFVMVTGLDDVDEVTKIAKAVMSKNGGETAYKGGTVPVSIRSGAVMIRKPLKYSMLCHDFDEVISFAINDGEVHFAKAEQK
;
A
#
# COMPACT_ATOMS: atom_id res chain seq x y z
N MET A 1 -1.98 -21.39 -20.48
CA MET A 1 -2.59 -21.46 -19.13
C MET A 1 -3.47 -22.70 -19.08
N ARG A 2 -3.34 -23.55 -18.06
CA ARG A 2 -4.22 -24.75 -17.94
C ARG A 2 -5.64 -24.30 -17.56
N LYS A 3 -6.68 -25.06 -17.92
CA LYS A 3 -8.09 -24.74 -17.59
C LYS A 3 -8.32 -24.49 -16.09
N GLU A 4 -7.61 -25.23 -15.25
CA GLU A 4 -7.68 -25.11 -13.80
C GLU A 4 -7.09 -23.78 -13.28
N ASP A 5 -6.00 -23.30 -13.88
CA ASP A 5 -5.39 -22.01 -13.53
C ASP A 5 -6.33 -20.84 -13.93
N GLN A 6 -7.04 -20.96 -15.06
CA GLN A 6 -8.05 -19.98 -15.50
C GLN A 6 -9.26 -19.93 -14.55
N ASN A 7 -9.75 -21.08 -14.11
CA ASN A 7 -10.87 -21.16 -13.18
C ASN A 7 -10.52 -20.56 -11.81
N ASN A 8 -9.35 -20.90 -11.28
CA ASN A 8 -8.83 -20.35 -10.03
C ASN A 8 -8.65 -18.82 -10.10
N PHE A 9 -8.19 -18.30 -11.23
CA PHE A 9 -8.10 -16.85 -11.43
C PHE A 9 -9.47 -16.16 -11.42
N CYS A 10 -10.47 -16.75 -12.09
CA CYS A 10 -11.83 -16.21 -12.12
C CYS A 10 -12.46 -16.18 -10.72
N ILE A 11 -12.29 -17.27 -9.94
CA ILE A 11 -12.74 -17.35 -8.55
C ILE A 11 -12.09 -16.25 -7.71
N PHE A 12 -10.77 -16.10 -7.81
CA PHE A 12 -10.03 -15.11 -7.03
C PHE A 12 -10.46 -13.67 -7.34
N THR A 13 -10.55 -13.31 -8.63
CA THR A 13 -10.97 -11.97 -9.05
C THR A 13 -12.40 -11.65 -8.63
N THR A 14 -13.32 -12.60 -8.85
CA THR A 14 -14.72 -12.45 -8.42
C THR A 14 -14.83 -12.26 -6.90
N ALA A 15 -14.08 -13.03 -6.12
CA ALA A 15 -14.04 -12.91 -4.66
C ALA A 15 -13.52 -11.54 -4.23
N LEU A 16 -12.39 -11.11 -4.81
CA LEU A 16 -11.76 -9.82 -4.55
C LEU A 16 -12.74 -8.67 -4.84
N ASP A 17 -13.47 -8.74 -5.94
CA ASP A 17 -14.43 -7.73 -6.33
C ASP A 17 -15.60 -7.66 -5.38
N TYR A 18 -16.18 -8.81 -5.06
CA TYR A 18 -17.27 -8.85 -4.10
C TYR A 18 -16.85 -8.25 -2.76
N ILE A 19 -15.66 -8.58 -2.27
CA ILE A 19 -15.14 -8.03 -1.01
C ILE A 19 -15.01 -6.51 -1.08
N GLU A 20 -14.33 -5.97 -2.10
CA GLU A 20 -14.06 -4.54 -2.21
C GLU A 20 -15.34 -3.70 -2.36
N HIS A 21 -16.36 -4.21 -3.07
CA HIS A 21 -17.64 -3.52 -3.20
C HIS A 21 -18.49 -3.58 -1.93
N ASN A 22 -18.28 -4.58 -1.07
CA ASN A 22 -19.11 -4.81 0.12
C ASN A 22 -18.40 -4.48 1.44
N LEU A 23 -17.23 -3.81 1.44
CA LEU A 23 -16.47 -3.53 2.67
C LEU A 23 -17.28 -2.82 3.77
N CYS A 24 -18.25 -1.98 3.39
CA CYS A 24 -19.13 -1.25 4.29
C CYS A 24 -20.45 -1.98 4.63
N SER A 25 -20.66 -3.17 4.07
CA SER A 25 -21.87 -3.99 4.26
C SER A 25 -21.57 -5.22 5.09
N GLU A 26 -22.60 -5.78 5.73
CA GLU A 26 -22.51 -7.06 6.41
C GLU A 26 -22.48 -8.20 5.37
N PHE A 27 -21.45 -9.05 5.45
CA PHE A 27 -21.33 -10.26 4.63
C PHE A 27 -20.45 -11.30 5.34
N THR A 28 -20.65 -12.56 5.00
CA THR A 28 -19.92 -13.72 5.52
C THR A 28 -18.92 -14.25 4.48
N GLN A 29 -18.03 -15.17 4.88
CA GLN A 29 -17.12 -15.77 3.90
C GLN A 29 -17.86 -16.77 3.00
N GLU A 30 -18.94 -17.33 3.50
CA GLU A 30 -19.88 -18.19 2.81
C GLU A 30 -20.55 -17.43 1.66
N ASP A 31 -20.92 -16.16 1.85
CA ASP A 31 -21.47 -15.31 0.79
C ASP A 31 -20.47 -15.12 -0.36
N ILE A 32 -19.20 -14.88 -0.04
CA ILE A 32 -18.13 -14.76 -1.05
C ILE A 32 -18.00 -16.07 -1.82
N ALA A 33 -17.97 -17.20 -1.11
CA ALA A 33 -17.85 -18.53 -1.73
C ALA A 33 -19.03 -18.85 -2.65
N ALA A 34 -20.25 -18.47 -2.23
CA ALA A 34 -21.47 -18.63 -3.01
C ALA A 34 -21.41 -17.82 -4.32
N VAL A 35 -20.99 -16.54 -4.27
CA VAL A 35 -20.83 -15.70 -5.47
C VAL A 35 -19.76 -16.23 -6.42
N CYS A 36 -18.72 -16.87 -5.88
CA CYS A 36 -17.68 -17.53 -6.67
C CYS A 36 -18.03 -18.93 -7.16
N TYR A 37 -19.23 -19.46 -6.86
CA TYR A 37 -19.66 -20.82 -7.17
C TYR A 37 -18.66 -21.89 -6.70
N CYS A 38 -18.04 -21.70 -5.54
CA CYS A 38 -17.05 -22.62 -5.00
C CYS A 38 -17.29 -22.90 -3.51
N SER A 39 -16.64 -23.94 -2.98
CA SER A 39 -16.71 -24.20 -1.54
C SER A 39 -15.86 -23.19 -0.77
N LEU A 40 -16.28 -22.84 0.46
CA LEU A 40 -15.52 -21.96 1.33
C LEU A 40 -14.08 -22.45 1.55
N SER A 41 -13.90 -23.76 1.71
CA SER A 41 -12.57 -24.35 1.90
C SER A 41 -11.68 -24.22 0.66
N ALA A 42 -12.25 -24.34 -0.56
CA ALA A 42 -11.53 -24.11 -1.80
C ALA A 42 -11.15 -22.62 -1.93
N LEU A 43 -12.08 -21.71 -1.66
CA LEU A 43 -11.82 -20.26 -1.67
C LEU A 43 -10.71 -19.88 -0.70
N GLN A 44 -10.76 -20.33 0.55
CA GLN A 44 -9.74 -20.02 1.56
C GLN A 44 -8.36 -20.57 1.18
N LYS A 45 -8.29 -21.79 0.63
CA LYS A 45 -7.04 -22.38 0.14
C LYS A 45 -6.47 -21.57 -1.02
N LEU A 46 -7.29 -21.27 -2.02
CA LEU A 46 -6.93 -20.47 -3.18
C LEU A 46 -6.46 -19.07 -2.75
N TRP A 47 -7.21 -18.41 -1.87
CA TRP A 47 -6.87 -17.09 -1.36
C TRP A 47 -5.54 -17.08 -0.63
N ARG A 48 -5.32 -18.04 0.27
CA ARG A 48 -4.06 -18.17 1.00
C ARG A 48 -2.91 -18.52 0.07
N TYR A 49 -3.16 -19.26 -1.00
CA TYR A 49 -2.13 -19.55 -1.99
C TYR A 49 -1.76 -18.32 -2.82
N ALA A 50 -2.75 -17.53 -3.23
CA ALA A 50 -2.54 -16.33 -4.05
C ALA A 50 -2.00 -15.13 -3.26
N THR A 51 -2.50 -14.89 -2.05
CA THR A 51 -2.20 -13.68 -1.26
C THR A 51 -1.22 -13.91 -0.13
N HIS A 52 -1.09 -15.18 0.28
CA HIS A 52 -0.39 -15.64 1.47
C HIS A 52 -0.88 -15.03 2.79
N THR A 53 -2.10 -14.49 2.81
CA THR A 53 -2.82 -14.10 4.02
C THR A 53 -4.15 -14.83 4.06
N SER A 54 -4.83 -14.78 5.21
CA SER A 54 -6.20 -15.32 5.25
C SER A 54 -7.19 -14.34 4.62
N LEU A 55 -8.29 -14.87 4.07
CA LEU A 55 -9.39 -14.06 3.54
C LEU A 55 -9.92 -13.06 4.59
N LYS A 56 -10.06 -13.52 5.85
CA LYS A 56 -10.49 -12.69 6.99
C LYS A 56 -9.53 -11.52 7.25
N GLU A 57 -8.23 -11.82 7.22
CA GLU A 57 -7.20 -10.82 7.46
C GLU A 57 -7.18 -9.78 6.35
N TYR A 58 -7.35 -10.18 5.09
CA TYR A 58 -7.48 -9.25 3.97
C TYR A 58 -8.66 -8.29 4.16
N ILE A 59 -9.86 -8.82 4.43
CA ILE A 59 -11.07 -8.01 4.66
C ILE A 59 -10.85 -7.01 5.80
N SER A 60 -10.30 -7.48 6.94
CA SER A 60 -10.02 -6.61 8.08
C SER A 60 -9.00 -5.52 7.73
N LYS A 61 -7.92 -5.86 7.03
CA LYS A 61 -6.89 -4.90 6.62
C LYS A 61 -7.46 -3.82 5.70
N ARG A 62 -8.30 -4.21 4.73
CA ARG A 62 -8.97 -3.29 3.79
C ARG A 62 -10.00 -2.39 4.48
N ARG A 63 -10.83 -2.95 5.35
CA ARG A 63 -11.76 -2.17 6.20
C ARG A 63 -11.02 -1.13 7.04
N LEU A 64 -9.94 -1.51 7.72
CA LEU A 64 -9.14 -0.59 8.54
C LEU A 64 -8.38 0.45 7.72
N THR A 65 -7.98 0.12 6.49
CA THR A 65 -7.37 1.09 5.57
C THR A 65 -8.39 2.13 5.12
N ASN A 66 -9.56 1.71 4.64
CA ASN A 66 -10.60 2.64 4.23
C ASN A 66 -11.15 3.45 5.42
N ALA A 67 -11.23 2.84 6.61
CA ALA A 67 -11.55 3.56 7.84
C ALA A 67 -10.53 4.65 8.18
N GLY A 68 -9.25 4.40 7.96
CA GLY A 68 -8.22 5.41 8.14
C GLY A 68 -8.30 6.51 7.08
N ILE A 69 -8.63 6.20 5.83
CA ILE A 69 -8.90 7.21 4.80
C ILE A 69 -10.09 8.10 5.21
N ASP A 70 -11.20 7.51 5.64
CA ASP A 70 -12.38 8.26 6.11
C ASP A 70 -12.07 9.10 7.35
N LEU A 71 -11.22 8.62 8.26
CA LEU A 71 -10.80 9.38 9.45
C LEU A 71 -10.08 10.69 9.08
N LEU A 72 -9.37 10.70 7.95
CA LEU A 72 -8.60 11.86 7.48
C LEU A 72 -9.42 12.78 6.58
N ASN A 73 -10.32 12.22 5.78
CA ASN A 73 -11.04 12.96 4.75
C ASN A 73 -12.46 13.36 5.17
N THR A 74 -12.94 12.95 6.36
CA THR A 74 -14.30 13.23 6.82
C THR A 74 -14.37 13.72 8.26
N ASP A 75 -15.46 14.42 8.58
CA ASP A 75 -15.79 14.85 9.95
C ASP A 75 -16.53 13.77 10.76
N MET A 76 -16.67 12.56 10.23
CA MET A 76 -17.32 11.45 10.94
C MET A 76 -16.60 11.15 12.26
N THR A 77 -17.38 10.74 13.26
CA THR A 77 -16.80 10.31 14.53
C THR A 77 -16.12 8.95 14.37
N VAL A 78 -15.17 8.64 15.27
CA VAL A 78 -14.50 7.32 15.28
C VAL A 78 -15.53 6.18 15.43
N MET A 79 -16.63 6.42 16.16
CA MET A 79 -17.70 5.44 16.34
C MET A 79 -18.49 5.21 15.05
N ASP A 80 -18.84 6.29 14.34
CA ASP A 80 -19.57 6.18 13.07
C ASP A 80 -18.76 5.44 12.01
N ILE A 81 -17.45 5.72 11.95
CA ILE A 81 -16.53 5.01 11.05
C ILE A 81 -16.40 3.54 11.44
N ALA A 82 -16.29 3.23 12.75
CA ALA A 82 -16.26 1.86 13.21
C ALA A 82 -17.52 1.08 12.76
N MET A 83 -18.70 1.67 12.94
CA MET A 83 -19.97 1.10 12.51
C MET A 83 -20.07 0.96 10.99
N LYS A 84 -19.65 1.98 10.22
CA LYS A 84 -19.60 1.95 8.75
C LYS A 84 -18.79 0.76 8.24
N TYR A 85 -17.66 0.44 8.88
CA TYR A 85 -16.81 -0.70 8.53
C TYR A 85 -17.10 -1.97 9.33
N GLN A 86 -18.33 -2.13 9.82
CA GLN A 86 -18.84 -3.37 10.41
C GLN A 86 -18.10 -3.82 11.68
N TYR A 87 -17.66 -2.85 12.49
CA TYR A 87 -17.17 -3.10 13.85
C TYR A 87 -18.29 -2.83 14.86
N ASN A 88 -18.66 -3.85 15.63
CA ASN A 88 -19.77 -3.79 16.58
C ASN A 88 -19.49 -2.94 17.82
N SER A 89 -18.25 -2.50 18.04
CA SER A 89 -17.90 -1.61 19.15
C SER A 89 -16.66 -0.77 18.87
N HIS A 90 -16.62 0.41 19.50
CA HIS A 90 -15.47 1.31 19.48
C HIS A 90 -14.19 0.62 20.00
N GLU A 91 -14.29 -0.19 21.05
CA GLU A 91 -13.12 -0.86 21.65
C GLU A 91 -12.49 -1.88 20.68
N VAL A 92 -13.32 -2.69 20.01
CA VAL A 92 -12.83 -3.69 19.05
C VAL A 92 -12.18 -2.99 17.85
N PHE A 93 -12.80 -1.92 17.35
CA PHE A 93 -12.25 -1.11 16.27
C PHE A 93 -10.92 -0.47 16.68
N THR A 94 -10.87 0.24 17.80
CA THR A 94 -9.67 0.94 18.29
C THR A 94 -8.52 -0.04 18.50
N ARG A 95 -8.77 -1.24 19.04
CA ARG A 95 -7.74 -2.27 19.19
C ARG A 95 -7.22 -2.78 17.84
N ALA A 96 -8.12 -3.06 16.90
CA ALA A 96 -7.75 -3.55 15.57
C ALA A 96 -7.00 -2.47 14.76
N PHE A 97 -7.47 -1.22 14.83
CA PHE A 97 -6.86 -0.07 14.20
C PHE A 97 -5.47 0.21 14.79
N THR A 98 -5.33 0.25 16.12
CA THR A 98 -4.03 0.43 16.78
C THR A 98 -3.07 -0.71 16.44
N LYS A 99 -3.55 -1.94 16.32
CA LYS A 99 -2.69 -3.06 15.90
C LYS A 99 -2.11 -2.84 14.50
N GLN A 100 -2.93 -2.32 13.58
CA GLN A 100 -2.57 -2.07 12.19
C GLN A 100 -1.69 -0.83 12.01
N TRP A 101 -2.12 0.31 12.56
CA TRP A 101 -1.52 1.64 12.36
C TRP A 101 -0.49 2.00 13.44
N GLY A 102 -0.42 1.25 14.53
CA GLY A 102 0.48 1.50 15.66
C GLY A 102 0.06 2.68 16.55
N VAL A 103 -1.02 3.39 16.21
CA VAL A 103 -1.57 4.52 16.96
C VAL A 103 -3.09 4.41 17.03
N ALA A 104 -3.70 4.98 18.06
CA ALA A 104 -5.15 4.98 18.22
C ALA A 104 -5.83 5.86 17.15
N PRO A 105 -7.08 5.56 16.74
CA PRO A 105 -7.79 6.33 15.70
C PRO A 105 -7.88 7.84 15.97
N SER A 106 -8.06 8.25 17.23
CA SER A 106 -8.14 9.65 17.64
C SER A 106 -6.82 10.40 17.50
N VAL A 107 -5.70 9.70 17.70
CA VAL A 107 -4.35 10.22 17.49
C VAL A 107 -4.03 10.23 16.00
N PHE A 108 -4.38 9.16 15.29
CA PHE A 108 -4.25 9.04 13.84
C PHE A 108 -4.90 10.22 13.11
N LYS A 109 -6.13 10.61 13.50
CA LYS A 109 -6.82 11.76 12.91
C LYS A 109 -6.10 13.10 13.09
N LYS A 110 -5.25 13.25 14.12
CA LYS A 110 -4.52 14.48 14.42
C LYS A 110 -3.12 14.51 13.82
N GLU A 111 -2.43 13.38 13.86
CA GLU A 111 -1.00 13.28 13.51
C GLU A 111 -0.76 12.92 12.04
N TRP A 112 -1.77 12.40 11.35
CA TRP A 112 -1.61 11.91 9.98
C TRP A 112 -2.17 12.91 8.96
N ASN A 113 -1.34 13.29 7.99
CA ASN A 113 -1.55 14.41 7.07
C ASN A 113 -1.96 13.94 5.65
N LYS A 114 -3.06 13.17 5.55
CA LYS A 114 -3.84 12.81 4.33
C LYS A 114 -3.62 11.43 3.69
N SER A 115 -2.45 10.76 3.81
CA SER A 115 -2.26 9.44 3.17
C SER A 115 -2.37 8.23 4.11
N CYS A 116 -3.37 7.39 3.86
CA CYS A 116 -3.62 6.17 4.61
C CYS A 116 -3.60 4.95 3.68
N GLY A 117 -2.47 4.70 3.01
CA GLY A 117 -2.31 3.63 2.02
C GLY A 117 -1.71 2.31 2.54
N LEU A 118 -1.81 1.97 3.83
CA LEU A 118 -1.09 0.80 4.38
C LEU A 118 -1.46 -0.52 3.72
N PHE A 119 -2.68 -0.72 3.24
CA PHE A 119 -3.04 -1.92 2.50
C PHE A 119 -3.92 -1.52 1.33
N PRO A 120 -3.32 -1.14 0.18
CA PRO A 120 -4.12 -0.77 -0.98
C PRO A 120 -4.82 -2.00 -1.54
N LYS A 121 -5.86 -1.74 -2.34
CA LYS A 121 -6.65 -2.78 -3.01
C LYS A 121 -5.72 -3.61 -3.92
N LEU A 122 -5.89 -4.94 -3.88
CA LEU A 122 -5.27 -5.81 -4.87
C LEU A 122 -5.88 -5.51 -6.24
N ASN A 123 -5.07 -5.31 -7.26
CA ASN A 123 -5.58 -5.05 -8.60
C ASN A 123 -5.81 -6.39 -9.34
N ARG A 124 -6.59 -6.39 -10.43
CA ARG A 124 -7.07 -7.60 -11.15
C ARG A 124 -6.10 -8.09 -12.23
N ASP A 125 -5.27 -7.20 -12.78
CA ASP A 125 -4.38 -7.51 -13.92
C ASP A 125 -3.17 -8.41 -13.56
N TYR A 126 -3.05 -8.81 -12.29
CA TYR A 126 -1.88 -9.44 -11.65
C TYR A 126 -1.69 -10.92 -11.94
N LEU A 127 -2.65 -11.55 -12.59
CA LEU A 127 -2.65 -13.01 -12.75
C LEU A 127 -2.76 -13.42 -14.22
N LYS A 128 -2.81 -12.45 -15.16
CA LYS A 128 -2.62 -12.71 -16.60
C LYS A 128 -1.15 -12.80 -17.00
N GLY A 129 -0.21 -12.41 -16.13
CA GLY A 129 1.23 -12.43 -16.42
C GLY A 129 2.04 -13.00 -15.26
N ALA A 130 2.70 -14.13 -15.53
CA ALA A 130 3.70 -14.82 -14.71
C ALA A 130 3.23 -15.48 -13.40
N TYR A 131 3.76 -16.68 -13.18
CA TYR A 131 3.58 -17.52 -12.00
C TYR A 131 3.98 -16.80 -10.71
N TYR A 132 3.39 -17.23 -9.60
CA TYR A 132 3.82 -17.09 -8.20
C TYR A 132 5.11 -16.29 -7.95
N MET A 133 4.94 -15.17 -7.24
CA MET A 133 5.97 -14.29 -6.66
C MET A 133 6.55 -13.21 -7.59
N GLY A 134 6.59 -11.99 -7.06
CA GLY A 134 7.19 -10.80 -7.68
C GLY A 134 6.16 -9.71 -7.96
N ASN A 135 6.03 -8.75 -7.04
CA ASN A 135 5.38 -7.46 -7.23
C ASN A 135 3.86 -7.50 -7.44
N LYS A 136 3.14 -7.64 -6.31
CA LYS A 136 1.76 -7.13 -6.18
C LYS A 136 1.84 -5.63 -6.48
N LYS A 137 1.32 -5.17 -7.62
CA LYS A 137 1.08 -3.75 -7.87
C LYS A 137 -0.37 -3.41 -7.54
N PHE A 138 -0.60 -2.16 -7.20
CA PHE A 138 -1.78 -1.72 -6.49
C PHE A 138 -2.69 -0.87 -7.38
N ASP A 139 -3.89 -0.51 -6.90
CA ASP A 139 -4.76 0.45 -7.60
C ASP A 139 -4.15 1.85 -7.49
N VAL A 140 -3.79 2.43 -8.64
CA VAL A 140 -3.09 3.73 -8.76
C VAL A 140 -3.97 4.79 -9.43
N THR A 141 -5.28 4.56 -9.51
CA THR A 141 -6.22 5.50 -10.14
C THR A 141 -6.19 6.87 -9.49
N GLU A 142 -6.21 6.94 -8.15
CA GLU A 142 -6.10 8.20 -7.42
C GLU A 142 -4.75 8.89 -7.69
N LEU A 143 -3.65 8.13 -7.72
CA LEU A 143 -2.33 8.66 -8.03
C LEU A 143 -2.29 9.26 -9.45
N PHE A 144 -2.96 8.63 -10.41
CA PHE A 144 -2.96 9.05 -11.80
C PHE A 144 -3.55 10.45 -11.99
N ASP A 145 -4.68 10.74 -11.35
CA ASP A 145 -5.33 12.05 -11.42
C ASP A 145 -4.43 13.14 -10.78
N TYR A 146 -3.90 12.87 -9.58
CA TYR A 146 -2.98 13.79 -8.89
C TYR A 146 -1.71 14.10 -9.68
N LEU A 147 -1.14 13.12 -10.37
CA LEU A 147 0.08 13.31 -11.14
C LEU A 147 -0.16 14.10 -12.43
N ASN A 148 -1.31 13.88 -13.08
CA ASN A 148 -1.64 14.59 -14.31
C ASN A 148 -1.95 16.07 -14.08
N GLU A 149 -2.42 16.43 -12.88
CA GLU A 149 -2.61 17.83 -12.47
C GLU A 149 -1.31 18.55 -12.10
N ARG A 150 -0.20 17.80 -11.88
CA ARG A 150 1.08 18.31 -11.35
C ARG A 150 2.25 18.09 -12.31
N THR A 151 2.01 18.23 -13.61
CA THR A 151 3.08 18.21 -14.62
C THR A 151 4.08 19.33 -14.36
N GLY A 152 5.37 19.07 -14.59
CA GLY A 152 6.49 19.95 -14.30
C GLY A 152 7.17 19.66 -12.96
N THR A 153 6.59 18.79 -12.13
CA THR A 153 7.08 18.52 -10.77
C THR A 153 7.72 17.15 -10.63
N TYR A 154 8.51 16.99 -9.57
CA TYR A 154 9.12 15.74 -9.17
C TYR A 154 8.19 14.88 -8.32
N VAL A 155 8.42 13.59 -8.44
CA VAL A 155 7.76 12.54 -7.68
C VAL A 155 8.87 11.71 -7.05
N LEU A 156 8.84 11.58 -5.73
CA LEU A 156 9.77 10.71 -5.01
C LEU A 156 9.20 9.30 -4.97
N CYS A 157 10.02 8.33 -5.37
CA CYS A 157 9.72 6.91 -5.29
C CYS A 157 10.57 6.31 -4.19
N PHE A 158 9.96 5.52 -3.32
CA PHE A 158 10.62 4.86 -2.21
C PHE A 158 10.45 3.36 -2.30
N ASP A 159 11.46 2.61 -1.88
CA ASP A 159 11.44 1.16 -1.85
C ASP A 159 12.07 0.64 -0.54
N ILE A 160 11.43 -0.35 0.10
CA ILE A 160 11.91 -0.92 1.36
C ILE A 160 13.01 -1.95 1.06
N VAL A 161 14.18 -1.74 1.68
CA VAL A 161 15.31 -2.64 1.53
C VAL A 161 15.04 -3.96 2.26
N GLY A 162 14.98 -5.06 1.51
CA GLY A 162 14.99 -6.41 2.08
C GLY A 162 13.68 -6.86 2.70
N LEU A 163 12.54 -6.28 2.29
CA LEU A 163 11.22 -6.64 2.83
C LEU A 163 10.91 -8.13 2.67
N MET A 164 11.24 -8.74 1.52
CA MET A 164 11.07 -10.18 1.31
C MET A 164 11.86 -11.00 2.32
N ARG A 165 13.13 -10.64 2.55
CA ARG A 165 14.00 -11.33 3.49
C ARG A 165 13.46 -11.25 4.92
N ILE A 166 12.94 -10.09 5.33
CA ILE A 166 12.29 -9.92 6.63
C ILE A 166 11.02 -10.77 6.75
N ASN A 167 10.22 -10.84 5.69
CA ASN A 167 9.02 -11.67 5.65
C ASN A 167 9.31 -13.15 5.80
N ASP A 168 10.38 -13.62 5.16
CA ASP A 168 10.75 -15.03 5.08
C ASP A 168 11.56 -15.49 6.31
N GLU A 169 12.51 -14.67 6.78
CA GLU A 169 13.39 -15.00 7.92
C GLU A 169 12.75 -14.71 9.28
N ILE A 170 11.93 -13.65 9.40
CA ILE A 170 11.32 -13.24 10.68
C ILE A 170 9.85 -13.58 10.69
N SER A 171 9.05 -12.89 9.86
CA SER A 171 7.62 -13.15 9.63
C SER A 171 6.99 -12.03 8.80
N ARG A 172 5.83 -12.30 8.19
CA ARG A 172 5.02 -11.25 7.57
C ARG A 172 4.57 -10.14 8.52
N GLU A 173 4.30 -10.47 9.78
CA GLU A 173 3.93 -9.44 10.76
C GLU A 173 5.11 -8.49 11.04
N ALA A 174 6.35 -8.96 10.96
CA ALA A 174 7.53 -8.11 11.02
C ALA A 174 7.65 -7.22 9.79
N GLY A 175 7.43 -7.77 8.58
CA GLY A 175 7.40 -6.97 7.36
C GLY A 175 6.30 -5.91 7.35
N ASP A 176 5.10 -6.23 7.87
CA ASP A 176 4.02 -5.26 8.05
C ASP A 176 4.44 -4.11 9.01
N LYS A 177 5.27 -4.39 10.02
CA LYS A 177 5.84 -3.34 10.89
C LYS A 177 6.89 -2.50 10.18
N VAL A 178 7.72 -3.10 9.34
CA VAL A 178 8.70 -2.35 8.52
C VAL A 178 7.99 -1.46 7.50
N ILE A 179 6.92 -1.95 6.86
CA ILE A 179 6.05 -1.15 5.99
C ILE A 179 5.46 0.03 6.76
N LEU A 180 4.92 -0.21 7.94
CA LEU A 180 4.33 0.84 8.78
C LEU A 180 5.35 1.89 9.20
N GLU A 181 6.51 1.46 9.68
CA GLU A 181 7.57 2.37 10.08
C GLU A 181 8.10 3.18 8.87
N SER A 182 8.19 2.55 7.70
CA SER A 182 8.59 3.25 6.47
C SER A 182 7.58 4.32 6.08
N LEU A 183 6.28 3.99 6.10
CA LEU A 183 5.22 4.96 5.83
C LEU A 183 5.23 6.12 6.85
N LYS A 184 5.49 5.85 8.13
CA LYS A 184 5.66 6.90 9.16
C LYS A 184 6.81 7.85 8.82
N ARG A 185 7.97 7.30 8.43
CA ARG A 185 9.15 8.11 8.07
C ARG A 185 8.88 8.97 6.83
N ILE A 186 8.22 8.41 5.83
CA ILE A 186 7.87 9.12 4.59
C ILE A 186 6.86 10.24 4.88
N ASN A 187 5.78 9.96 5.62
CA ASN A 187 4.78 10.96 5.98
C ASN A 187 5.35 12.07 6.87
N ALA A 188 6.27 11.76 7.78
CA ALA A 188 6.94 12.75 8.62
C ALA A 188 7.84 13.72 7.83
N ALA A 189 8.30 13.32 6.65
CA ALA A 189 9.07 14.17 5.74
C ALA A 189 8.20 14.89 4.70
N ALA A 190 6.93 14.48 4.54
CA ALA A 190 5.99 15.05 3.58
C ALA A 190 5.42 16.39 4.08
N GLY A 191 5.37 17.39 3.20
CA GLY A 191 4.63 18.64 3.44
C GLY A 191 3.12 18.45 3.35
N GLU A 192 2.35 19.47 3.75
CA GLU A 192 0.88 19.42 3.78
C GLU A 192 0.23 19.13 2.41
N ASP A 193 0.88 19.51 1.31
CA ASP A 193 0.42 19.31 -0.07
C ASP A 193 1.22 18.26 -0.84
N MET A 194 1.84 17.32 -0.11
CA MET A 194 2.64 16.23 -0.68
C MET A 194 2.02 14.86 -0.39
N PRO A 195 0.99 14.43 -1.16
CA PRO A 195 0.35 13.16 -0.91
C PRO A 195 1.34 12.01 -1.13
N VAL A 196 1.41 11.14 -0.13
CA VAL A 196 2.15 9.88 -0.18
C VAL A 196 1.18 8.79 -0.62
N LEU A 197 1.57 7.81 -1.42
CA LEU A 197 0.73 6.69 -1.83
C LEU A 197 1.58 5.43 -1.83
N ARG A 198 1.01 4.31 -1.40
CA ARG A 198 1.68 3.01 -1.52
C ARG A 198 1.26 2.38 -2.84
N ILE A 199 2.21 2.25 -3.77
CA ILE A 199 1.97 1.75 -5.12
C ILE A 199 2.36 0.28 -5.30
N GLY A 200 3.13 -0.26 -4.34
CA GLY A 200 3.76 -1.57 -4.35
C GLY A 200 3.85 -2.22 -2.97
N GLY A 201 4.40 -3.45 -2.94
CA GLY A 201 4.50 -4.25 -1.72
C GLY A 201 5.50 -3.63 -0.74
N ASP A 202 6.54 -3.05 -1.29
CA ASP A 202 7.63 -2.34 -0.66
C ASP A 202 7.75 -0.92 -1.21
N GLU A 203 6.94 -0.58 -2.22
CA GLU A 203 7.09 0.66 -2.99
C GLU A 203 6.06 1.73 -2.60
N PHE A 204 6.55 2.94 -2.41
CA PHE A 204 5.76 4.13 -2.09
C PHE A 204 6.13 5.27 -3.02
N VAL A 205 5.19 6.17 -3.22
CA VAL A 205 5.34 7.37 -4.05
C VAL A 205 4.93 8.58 -3.24
N MET A 206 5.67 9.67 -3.32
CA MET A 206 5.27 10.99 -2.81
C MET A 206 5.23 11.97 -3.97
N VAL A 207 4.07 12.58 -4.20
CA VAL A 207 3.93 13.65 -5.18
C VAL A 207 4.37 14.94 -4.50
N THR A 208 5.54 15.49 -4.85
CA THR A 208 6.09 16.62 -4.09
C THR A 208 5.48 17.95 -4.51
N GLY A 209 5.08 18.08 -5.78
CA GLY A 209 4.68 19.37 -6.32
C GLY A 209 5.84 20.36 -6.49
N LEU A 210 7.08 19.91 -6.33
CA LEU A 210 8.30 20.72 -6.43
C LEU A 210 9.00 20.46 -7.77
N ASP A 211 9.56 21.49 -8.37
CA ASP A 211 10.41 21.41 -9.57
C ASP A 211 11.91 21.61 -9.26
N ASP A 212 12.23 21.93 -8.00
CA ASP A 212 13.61 22.11 -7.53
C ASP A 212 14.24 20.79 -7.06
N VAL A 213 15.40 20.48 -7.61
CA VAL A 213 16.15 19.24 -7.33
C VAL A 213 16.71 19.22 -5.92
N ASP A 214 17.17 20.36 -5.39
CA ASP A 214 17.80 20.44 -4.07
C ASP A 214 16.75 20.28 -2.96
N GLU A 215 15.58 20.87 -3.12
CA GLU A 215 14.45 20.69 -2.19
C GLU A 215 13.97 19.24 -2.17
N VAL A 216 13.79 18.62 -3.33
CA VAL A 216 13.39 17.21 -3.46
C VAL A 216 14.46 16.29 -2.85
N THR A 217 15.73 16.59 -3.07
CA THR A 217 16.86 15.84 -2.48
C THR A 217 16.88 15.94 -0.96
N LYS A 218 16.59 17.12 -0.39
CA LYS A 218 16.51 17.30 1.07
C LYS A 218 15.41 16.41 1.68
N ILE A 219 14.24 16.36 1.06
CA ILE A 219 13.13 15.51 1.52
C ILE A 219 13.53 14.04 1.47
N ALA A 220 14.08 13.56 0.35
CA ALA A 220 14.54 12.19 0.19
C ALA A 220 15.61 11.81 1.24
N LYS A 221 16.61 12.68 1.44
CA LYS A 221 17.67 12.47 2.45
C LYS A 221 17.11 12.49 3.87
N ALA A 222 16.09 13.31 4.17
CA ALA A 222 15.44 13.29 5.47
C ALA A 222 14.80 11.93 5.78
N VAL A 223 14.12 11.32 4.80
CA VAL A 223 13.58 9.96 4.93
C VAL A 223 14.69 8.93 5.15
N MET A 224 15.74 8.96 4.33
CA MET A 224 16.85 7.99 4.38
C MET A 224 17.80 8.18 5.57
N SER A 225 17.80 9.35 6.22
CA SER A 225 18.68 9.65 7.38
C SER A 225 18.50 8.69 8.56
N LYS A 226 17.35 7.99 8.62
CA LYS A 226 17.00 7.00 9.64
C LYS A 226 17.30 5.55 9.21
N ASN A 227 17.92 5.33 8.06
CA ASN A 227 18.30 4.01 7.57
C ASN A 227 19.25 3.31 8.54
N GLY A 228 19.10 2.00 8.68
CA GLY A 228 19.78 1.22 9.72
C GLY A 228 19.14 1.35 11.11
N GLY A 229 18.16 2.24 11.29
CA GLY A 229 17.35 2.30 12.49
C GLY A 229 16.42 1.08 12.63
N GLU A 230 15.98 0.82 13.86
CA GLU A 230 15.21 -0.37 14.20
C GLU A 230 13.77 -0.03 14.62
N THR A 231 12.82 -0.92 14.30
CA THR A 231 11.44 -0.86 14.83
C THR A 231 11.17 -2.03 15.76
N ALA A 232 10.39 -1.80 16.82
CA ALA A 232 10.05 -2.83 17.79
C ALA A 232 9.12 -3.90 17.18
N TYR A 233 9.43 -5.17 17.47
CA TYR A 233 8.62 -6.32 17.08
C TYR A 233 8.77 -7.48 18.07
N LYS A 234 7.65 -7.95 18.65
CA LYS A 234 7.56 -9.12 19.57
C LYS A 234 8.71 -9.24 20.59
N GLY A 235 9.03 -8.15 21.28
CA GLY A 235 10.06 -8.13 22.33
C GLY A 235 11.50 -8.00 21.83
N GLY A 236 11.70 -7.88 20.53
CA GLY A 236 12.97 -7.51 19.89
C GLY A 236 12.78 -6.38 18.89
N THR A 237 13.67 -6.31 17.91
CA THR A 237 13.71 -5.26 16.90
C THR A 237 13.90 -5.82 15.50
N VAL A 238 13.50 -5.04 14.49
CA VAL A 238 13.67 -5.34 13.07
C VAL A 238 14.27 -4.10 12.39
N PRO A 239 15.33 -4.25 11.58
CA PRO A 239 15.92 -3.12 10.89
C PRO A 239 14.99 -2.56 9.81
N VAL A 240 15.04 -1.25 9.61
CA VAL A 240 14.26 -0.53 8.60
C VAL A 240 15.19 0.39 7.80
N SER A 241 15.29 0.10 6.52
CA SER A 241 16.05 0.90 5.55
C SER A 241 15.20 1.11 4.30
N ILE A 242 15.23 2.33 3.77
CA ILE A 242 14.43 2.79 2.64
C ILE A 242 15.39 3.35 1.59
N ARG A 243 15.16 2.99 0.33
CA ARG A 243 15.79 3.63 -0.84
C ARG A 243 14.87 4.69 -1.40
N SER A 244 15.43 5.70 -2.05
CA SER A 244 14.68 6.76 -2.69
C SER A 244 15.22 7.07 -4.09
N GLY A 245 14.33 7.21 -5.06
CA GLY A 245 14.60 7.82 -6.37
C GLY A 245 13.63 8.96 -6.65
N ALA A 246 13.89 9.76 -7.67
CA ALA A 246 13.06 10.88 -8.07
C ALA A 246 12.79 10.85 -9.59
N VAL A 247 11.56 11.19 -9.99
CA VAL A 247 11.19 11.29 -11.42
C VAL A 247 10.40 12.56 -11.67
N MET A 248 10.74 13.30 -12.74
CA MET A 248 9.97 14.49 -13.14
C MET A 248 8.84 14.10 -14.07
N ILE A 249 7.61 14.49 -13.74
CA ILE A 249 6.44 14.27 -14.59
C ILE A 249 6.31 15.43 -15.56
N ARG A 250 6.83 15.31 -16.79
CA ARG A 250 6.81 16.43 -17.76
C ARG A 250 5.53 16.54 -18.57
N LYS A 251 4.81 15.44 -18.71
CA LYS A 251 3.59 15.32 -19.51
C LYS A 251 2.59 14.47 -18.74
N PRO A 252 1.29 14.58 -19.05
CA PRO A 252 0.30 13.65 -18.55
C PRO A 252 0.73 12.21 -18.87
N LEU A 253 0.79 11.38 -17.84
CA LEU A 253 1.19 9.99 -17.98
C LEU A 253 0.04 9.19 -18.59
N LYS A 254 0.35 8.06 -19.20
CA LYS A 254 -0.66 7.02 -19.46
C LYS A 254 -0.60 6.03 -18.32
N TYR A 255 -1.75 5.49 -17.92
CA TYR A 255 -1.85 4.53 -16.82
C TYR A 255 -0.88 3.35 -16.97
N SER A 256 -0.65 2.87 -18.20
CA SER A 256 0.28 1.77 -18.50
C SER A 256 1.77 2.13 -18.31
N MET A 257 2.15 3.41 -18.37
CA MET A 257 3.55 3.86 -18.22
C MET A 257 3.88 4.18 -16.76
N LEU A 258 2.88 4.55 -15.97
CA LEU A 258 3.03 4.94 -14.57
C LEU A 258 3.86 3.93 -13.77
N CYS A 259 3.49 2.65 -13.82
CA CYS A 259 4.23 1.62 -13.09
C CYS A 259 5.60 1.35 -13.70
N HIS A 260 5.74 1.40 -15.03
CA HIS A 260 7.02 1.11 -15.68
C HIS A 260 8.09 2.17 -15.34
N ASP A 261 7.72 3.44 -15.41
CA ASP A 261 8.65 4.55 -15.15
C ASP A 261 9.08 4.57 -13.68
N PHE A 262 8.16 4.25 -12.75
CA PHE A 262 8.52 4.12 -11.33
C PHE A 262 9.40 2.91 -11.04
N ASP A 263 9.10 1.74 -11.61
CA ASP A 263 9.93 0.54 -11.47
C ASP A 263 11.36 0.80 -11.99
N GLU A 264 11.50 1.50 -13.12
CA GLU A 264 12.79 1.87 -13.71
C GLU A 264 13.57 2.83 -12.81
N VAL A 265 12.92 3.88 -12.29
CA VAL A 265 13.54 4.84 -11.36
C VAL A 265 14.00 4.17 -10.07
N ILE A 266 13.18 3.30 -9.50
CA ILE A 266 13.53 2.53 -8.31
C ILE A 266 14.69 1.59 -8.61
N SER A 267 14.71 0.94 -9.78
CA SER A 267 15.82 0.11 -10.22
C SER A 267 17.14 0.88 -10.30
N PHE A 268 17.13 2.13 -10.75
CA PHE A 268 18.32 2.99 -10.72
C PHE A 268 18.74 3.34 -9.29
N ALA A 269 17.79 3.69 -8.41
CA ALA A 269 18.05 3.99 -7.00
C ALA A 269 18.63 2.79 -6.20
N ILE A 270 18.44 1.56 -6.68
CA ILE A 270 18.97 0.35 -6.04
C ILE A 270 20.50 0.23 -6.15
N ASN A 271 21.15 0.85 -7.15
CA ASN A 271 22.55 0.53 -7.47
C ASN A 271 23.61 1.25 -6.61
N ASP A 272 23.35 2.45 -6.08
CA ASP A 272 24.37 3.22 -5.36
C ASP A 272 23.87 3.95 -4.09
N GLY A 273 22.55 3.94 -3.80
CA GLY A 273 21.97 4.59 -2.63
C GLY A 273 21.85 6.12 -2.73
N GLU A 274 22.10 6.70 -3.89
CA GLU A 274 21.86 8.12 -4.18
C GLU A 274 20.45 8.36 -4.73
N VAL A 275 19.99 9.62 -4.67
CA VAL A 275 18.71 10.02 -5.26
C VAL A 275 18.91 10.21 -6.76
N HIS A 276 18.45 9.25 -7.56
CA HIS A 276 18.53 9.33 -9.01
C HIS A 276 17.36 10.12 -9.59
N PHE A 277 17.66 10.96 -10.59
CA PHE A 277 16.66 11.76 -11.30
C PHE A 277 16.45 11.20 -12.70
N ALA A 278 15.31 10.54 -12.93
CA ALA A 278 14.92 10.14 -14.28
C ALA A 278 13.95 11.14 -14.92
N LYS A 279 13.93 11.15 -16.26
CA LYS A 279 12.96 11.90 -17.06
C LYS A 279 11.96 10.90 -17.65
N ALA A 280 10.69 10.98 -17.27
CA ALA A 280 9.63 10.26 -17.96
C ALA A 280 9.41 10.92 -19.34
N GLU A 281 10.03 10.37 -20.40
CA GLU A 281 9.86 10.85 -21.78
C GLU A 281 8.90 9.93 -22.55
N GLN A 282 7.83 10.50 -23.09
CA GLN A 282 7.02 9.85 -24.12
C GLN A 282 7.89 9.62 -25.36
N LYS A 283 8.21 8.36 -25.67
CA LYS A 283 8.56 7.98 -27.06
C LYS A 283 7.32 7.96 -27.93
#